data_AF-A0A7X5BSZ8-F1
#
_entry.id   AF-A0A7X5BSZ8-F1
#
_cell.length_a   1.000
_cell.length_b   1.000
_cell.length_c   1.000
_cell.angle_alpha   90.00
_cell.angle_beta   90.00
_cell.angle_gamma   90.00
#
_symmetry.space_group_name_H-M   'P 1'
#
loop_
_entity.id
_entity.type
_entity.pdbx_description
1 polymer ?
#
loop_
_entity_poly.entity_id
_entity_poly.type
_entity_poly.pdbx_seq_one_letter_code
_entity_poly.pdbx_strand_id
1 'polypeptide(L)'
;MRRWLLLLLPILVGCESGLEAAGVLDATAARLEDDRVSVEVTLACGLVYGFARSEGCDADGERVCVSAAWYAADDTAFAHPLHRAESCQTVPDIIGTQVTVTTPDAVARDPGLRILVSADPRVANVIIPNP
;
A
#
# COMPACT_ATOMS: atom_id res chain seq x y z
N MET A 1 -18.87 -61.53 13.53
CA MET A 1 -18.98 -60.31 12.73
C MET A 1 -18.08 -59.25 13.36
N ARG A 2 -16.98 -58.89 12.69
CA ARG A 2 -15.85 -58.15 13.26
C ARG A 2 -16.02 -56.67 12.91
N ARG A 3 -16.49 -55.85 13.85
CA ARG A 3 -16.65 -54.40 13.68
C ARG A 3 -15.27 -53.74 13.70
N TRP A 4 -14.84 -53.23 12.55
CA TRP A 4 -13.68 -52.34 12.45
C TRP A 4 -14.14 -50.93 12.83
N LEU A 5 -13.66 -50.39 13.95
CA LEU A 5 -13.74 -48.96 14.24
C LEU A 5 -12.69 -48.25 13.37
N LEU A 6 -13.14 -47.61 12.29
CA LEU A 6 -12.35 -46.61 11.58
C LEU A 6 -12.35 -45.33 12.42
N LEU A 7 -11.24 -45.07 13.11
CA LEU A 7 -10.92 -43.79 13.71
C LEU A 7 -10.76 -42.76 12.57
N LEU A 8 -11.78 -41.92 12.38
CA LEU A 8 -11.70 -40.69 11.61
C LEU A 8 -10.87 -39.69 12.42
N LEU A 9 -9.59 -39.58 12.11
CA LEU A 9 -8.78 -38.44 12.54
C LEU A 9 -9.32 -37.18 11.84
N PRO A 10 -9.74 -36.14 12.57
CA PRO A 10 -10.00 -34.86 11.95
C PRO A 10 -8.66 -34.34 11.44
N ILE A 11 -8.52 -34.24 10.13
CA ILE A 11 -7.44 -33.49 9.51
C ILE A 11 -7.69 -32.05 9.95
N LEU A 12 -6.94 -31.60 10.96
CA LEU A 12 -6.78 -30.18 11.28
C LEU A 12 -6.12 -29.56 10.04
N VAL A 13 -6.93 -29.23 9.04
CA VAL A 13 -6.57 -28.25 8.03
C VAL A 13 -6.44 -26.96 8.84
N GLY A 14 -5.23 -26.67 9.30
CA GLY A 14 -4.94 -25.38 9.92
C GLY A 14 -5.34 -24.32 8.91
N CYS A 15 -6.32 -23.49 9.26
CA CYS A 15 -6.40 -22.16 8.67
C CYS A 15 -5.08 -21.47 9.04
N GLU A 16 -4.08 -21.58 8.18
CA GLU A 16 -2.90 -20.72 8.29
C GLU A 16 -3.42 -19.30 8.16
N SER A 17 -3.23 -18.50 9.23
CA SER A 17 -3.51 -17.07 9.18
C SER A 17 -2.68 -16.48 8.05
N GLY A 18 -3.33 -15.66 7.21
CA GLY A 18 -2.61 -14.92 6.18
C GLY A 18 -1.61 -13.94 6.78
N LEU A 19 -0.74 -13.44 5.91
CA LEU A 19 0.10 -12.27 6.19
C LEU A 19 -0.50 -11.11 5.43
N GLU A 20 -0.85 -10.05 6.14
CA GLU A 20 -1.33 -8.80 5.57
C GLU A 20 -0.35 -7.65 5.80
N ALA A 21 -0.39 -6.65 4.93
CA ALA A 21 0.47 -5.48 5.03
C ALA A 21 -0.23 -4.21 4.57
N ALA A 22 0.38 -3.07 4.87
CA ALA A 22 -0.09 -1.76 4.44
C ALA A 22 -0.06 -1.66 2.90
N GLY A 23 -1.21 -1.40 2.30
CA GLY A 23 -1.38 -1.05 0.89
C GLY A 23 -2.01 0.33 0.73
N VAL A 24 -2.09 0.82 -0.51
CA VAL A 24 -2.77 2.08 -0.81
C VAL A 24 -4.19 1.80 -1.31
N LEU A 25 -5.19 2.39 -0.65
CA LEU A 25 -6.59 2.36 -1.08
C LEU A 25 -6.85 3.41 -2.15
N ASP A 26 -6.46 4.64 -1.85
CA ASP A 26 -6.68 5.82 -2.68
C ASP A 26 -5.60 6.88 -2.40
N ALA A 27 -5.38 7.78 -3.35
CA ALA A 27 -4.48 8.90 -3.17
C ALA A 27 -4.96 10.13 -3.95
N THR A 28 -4.75 11.31 -3.39
CA THR A 28 -5.02 12.60 -4.03
C THR A 28 -3.79 13.48 -3.95
N ALA A 29 -3.41 14.08 -5.08
CA ALA A 29 -2.29 15.01 -5.15
C ALA A 29 -2.81 16.45 -5.25
N ALA A 30 -2.15 17.36 -4.53
CA ALA A 30 -2.39 18.79 -4.57
C ALA A 30 -1.05 19.52 -4.67
N ARG A 31 -1.04 20.62 -5.43
CA ARG A 31 0.13 21.48 -5.56
C ARG A 31 0.09 22.58 -4.49
N LEU A 32 1.22 22.77 -3.82
CA LEU A 32 1.44 23.82 -2.83
C LEU A 32 1.84 25.14 -3.51
N GLU A 33 1.84 26.23 -2.74
CA GLU A 33 2.18 27.58 -3.24
C GLU A 33 3.62 27.69 -3.77
N ASP A 34 4.53 26.86 -3.27
CA ASP A 34 5.95 26.81 -3.64
C ASP A 34 6.24 25.75 -4.72
N ASP A 35 5.22 25.33 -5.47
CA ASP A 35 5.28 24.30 -6.54
C ASP A 35 5.69 22.89 -6.07
N ARG A 36 5.85 22.65 -4.77
CA ARG A 36 5.91 21.29 -4.22
C ARG A 36 4.56 20.60 -4.35
N VAL A 37 4.58 19.27 -4.35
CA VAL A 37 3.36 18.47 -4.43
C VAL A 37 3.17 17.73 -3.12
N SER A 38 1.98 17.89 -2.54
CA SER A 38 1.50 17.12 -1.40
C SER A 38 0.56 16.02 -1.90
N VAL A 39 0.78 14.79 -1.45
CA VAL A 39 -0.02 13.62 -1.78
C VAL A 39 -0.62 13.08 -0.50
N GLU A 40 -1.93 13.18 -0.38
CA GLU A 40 -2.70 12.55 0.69
C GLU A 40 -3.05 11.13 0.27
N VAL A 41 -2.77 10.15 1.13
CA VAL A 41 -2.88 8.73 0.83
C VAL A 41 -3.73 8.06 1.89
N THR A 42 -4.77 7.36 1.46
CA THR A 42 -5.58 6.52 2.34
C THR A 42 -5.05 5.09 2.28
N LEU A 43 -4.71 4.53 3.43
CA LEU A 43 -4.19 3.17 3.54
C LEU A 43 -5.33 2.12 3.53
N ALA A 44 -5.02 0.94 3.03
CA ALA A 44 -5.83 -0.27 3.12
C ALA A 44 -4.98 -1.45 3.57
N CYS A 45 -5.63 -2.48 4.09
CA CYS A 45 -4.96 -3.74 4.38
C CYS A 45 -4.91 -4.60 3.11
N GLY A 46 -3.70 -4.98 2.69
CA GLY A 46 -3.46 -5.81 1.52
C GLY A 46 -2.99 -7.20 1.91
N LEU A 47 -3.60 -8.25 1.33
CA LEU A 47 -3.19 -9.63 1.55
C LEU A 47 -1.89 -9.94 0.81
N VAL A 48 -0.84 -10.32 1.54
CA VAL A 48 0.44 -10.77 0.99
C VAL A 48 0.38 -12.28 0.70
N TYR A 49 -0.11 -13.07 1.65
CA TYR A 49 -0.17 -14.52 1.58
C TYR A 49 -1.31 -15.07 2.45
N GLY A 50 -1.84 -16.26 2.11
CA GLY A 50 -2.83 -16.97 2.94
C GLY A 50 -4.24 -16.40 2.83
N PHE A 51 -4.94 -16.27 3.97
CA PHE A 51 -6.32 -15.79 4.02
C PHE A 51 -6.42 -14.46 4.78
N ALA A 52 -7.18 -13.52 4.23
CA ALA A 52 -7.46 -12.25 4.86
C ALA A 52 -8.24 -12.42 6.17
N ARG A 53 -7.99 -11.53 7.13
CA ARG A 53 -8.70 -11.52 8.41
C ARG A 53 -10.10 -10.93 8.22
N SER A 54 -11.01 -11.27 9.14
CA SER A 54 -12.34 -10.66 9.15
C SER A 54 -12.32 -9.22 9.67
N GLU A 55 -11.35 -8.87 10.51
CA GLU A 55 -11.19 -7.55 11.14
C GLU A 55 -9.70 -7.25 11.38
N GLY A 56 -9.34 -5.96 11.30
CA GLY A 56 -7.97 -5.47 11.53
C GLY A 56 -7.01 -5.71 10.36
N CYS A 57 -5.73 -5.43 10.60
CA CYS A 57 -4.61 -5.73 9.71
C CYS A 57 -3.42 -6.26 10.51
N ASP A 58 -2.68 -7.24 9.99
CA ASP A 58 -1.45 -7.71 10.65
C ASP A 58 -0.41 -6.60 10.87
N ALA A 59 -0.39 -5.60 9.99
CA ALA A 59 0.52 -4.46 10.06
C ALA A 59 0.02 -3.30 10.95
N ASP A 60 -1.09 -3.48 11.68
CA ASP A 60 -1.57 -2.49 12.65
C ASP A 60 -0.50 -2.28 13.75
N GLY A 61 -0.23 -1.01 14.10
CA GLY A 61 0.82 -0.64 15.04
C GLY A 61 2.24 -0.66 14.48
N GLU A 62 2.44 -1.02 13.20
CA GLU A 62 3.76 -1.05 12.56
C GLU A 62 4.16 0.31 11.96
N ARG A 63 5.45 0.44 11.64
CA ARG A 63 5.98 1.56 10.88
C ARG A 63 5.69 1.34 9.39
N VAL A 64 4.89 2.21 8.81
CA VAL A 64 4.56 2.20 7.39
C VAL A 64 5.27 3.35 6.68
N CYS A 65 5.93 3.04 5.57
CA CYS A 65 6.53 4.02 4.68
C CYS A 65 5.69 4.16 3.41
N VAL A 66 5.15 5.34 3.16
CA VAL A 66 4.42 5.67 1.93
C VAL A 66 5.33 6.46 1.02
N SER A 67 5.48 5.98 -0.21
CA SER A 67 6.27 6.60 -1.27
C SER A 67 5.38 7.10 -2.40
N ALA A 68 5.69 8.28 -2.90
CA ALA A 68 5.14 8.83 -4.15
C ALA A 68 6.32 9.03 -5.11
N ALA A 69 6.21 8.50 -6.33
CA ALA A 69 7.25 8.62 -7.34
C ALA A 69 6.66 9.06 -8.68
N TRP A 70 7.30 10.03 -9.33
CA TRP A 70 6.84 10.64 -10.57
C TRP A 70 7.55 10.01 -11.76
N TYR A 71 6.77 9.71 -12.80
CA TYR A 71 7.24 9.07 -14.01
C TYR A 71 6.71 9.80 -15.24
N ALA A 72 7.49 9.75 -16.31
CA ALA A 72 7.03 10.18 -17.62
C ALA A 72 5.91 9.24 -18.12
N ALA A 73 4.98 9.76 -18.95
CA ALA A 73 3.85 8.99 -19.47
C ALA A 73 4.26 7.74 -20.28
N ASP A 74 5.44 7.78 -20.88
CA ASP A 74 6.01 6.72 -21.71
C ASP A 74 6.78 5.65 -20.90
N ASP A 75 7.13 5.92 -19.63
CA ASP A 75 7.67 4.92 -18.71
C ASP A 75 6.53 4.09 -18.09
N THR A 76 5.95 3.22 -18.90
CA THR A 76 4.85 2.33 -18.50
C THR A 76 5.28 1.22 -17.55
N ALA A 77 6.59 0.98 -17.43
CA ALA A 77 7.15 0.00 -16.50
C ALA A 77 7.45 0.58 -15.11
N PHE A 78 7.32 1.91 -14.94
CA PHE A 78 7.66 2.62 -13.71
C PHE A 78 9.09 2.34 -13.22
N ALA A 79 10.04 2.27 -14.15
CA ALA A 79 11.42 1.87 -13.89
C ALA A 79 12.34 3.05 -13.56
N HIS A 80 12.06 4.25 -14.08
CA HIS A 80 12.94 5.41 -14.03
C HIS A 80 12.21 6.63 -13.41
N PRO A 81 12.08 6.69 -12.08
CA PRO A 81 11.42 7.80 -11.43
C PRO A 81 12.21 9.11 -11.62
N LEU A 82 11.52 10.17 -12.01
CA LEU A 82 12.07 11.52 -12.14
C LEU A 82 12.16 12.23 -10.78
N HIS A 83 11.16 12.00 -9.93
CA HIS A 83 11.11 12.50 -8.56
C HIS A 83 10.64 11.39 -7.62
N ARG A 84 11.03 11.47 -6.35
CA ARG A 84 10.54 10.60 -5.29
C ARG A 84 10.39 11.39 -3.99
N ALA A 85 9.33 11.08 -3.27
CA ALA A 85 9.10 11.53 -1.91
C ALA A 85 8.63 10.34 -1.08
N GLU A 86 8.96 10.34 0.21
CA GLU A 86 8.58 9.28 1.14
C GLU A 86 8.27 9.86 2.51
N SER A 87 7.27 9.31 3.17
CA SER A 87 6.94 9.59 4.56
C SER A 87 6.77 8.28 5.31
N CYS A 88 7.46 8.14 6.43
CA CYS A 88 7.41 6.94 7.26
C CYS A 88 6.92 7.29 8.66
N GLN A 89 5.86 6.62 9.12
CA GLN A 89 5.30 6.81 10.45
C GLN A 89 4.72 5.51 11.00
N THR A 90 4.67 5.40 12.32
CA THR A 90 3.94 4.33 12.98
C THR A 90 2.46 4.65 12.96
N VAL A 91 1.65 3.71 12.47
CA VAL A 91 0.20 3.89 12.34
C VAL A 91 -0.50 2.90 13.27
N PRO A 92 -1.40 3.35 14.17
CA PRO A 92 -2.07 2.45 15.10
C PRO A 92 -3.01 1.48 14.39
N ASP A 93 -3.73 1.98 13.37
CA ASP A 93 -4.63 1.21 12.53
C ASP A 93 -4.28 1.48 11.05
N ILE A 94 -4.30 0.47 10.19
CA ILE A 94 -4.01 0.61 8.77
C ILE A 94 -5.22 1.10 8.00
N ILE A 95 -6.37 0.46 8.18
CA ILE A 95 -7.53 0.63 7.31
C ILE A 95 -8.10 2.04 7.47
N GLY A 96 -8.05 2.84 6.40
CA GLY A 96 -8.59 4.20 6.37
C GLY A 96 -7.67 5.26 6.95
N THR A 97 -6.50 4.89 7.49
CA THR A 97 -5.52 5.86 7.99
C THR A 97 -4.97 6.71 6.85
N GLN A 98 -4.87 8.01 7.10
CA GLN A 98 -4.32 8.96 6.14
C GLN A 98 -2.84 9.22 6.40
N VAL A 99 -2.06 9.20 5.33
CA VAL A 99 -0.64 9.57 5.32
C VAL A 99 -0.43 10.65 4.28
N THR A 100 0.29 11.71 4.66
CA THR A 100 0.70 12.76 3.72
C THR A 100 2.17 12.58 3.34
N VAL A 101 2.44 12.63 2.04
CA VAL A 101 3.78 12.66 1.47
C VAL A 101 3.94 13.99 0.73
N THR A 102 4.96 14.76 1.05
CA THR A 102 5.25 16.02 0.36
C THR A 102 6.61 15.94 -0.31
N THR A 103 6.71 16.42 -1.55
CA THR A 103 8.01 16.48 -2.23
C THR A 103 8.98 17.39 -1.49
N PRO A 104 10.27 17.07 -1.46
CA PRO A 104 11.26 17.96 -0.86
C PRO A 104 11.43 19.25 -1.68
N ASP A 105 11.32 19.13 -3.00
CA ASP A 105 11.53 20.21 -3.97
C ASP A 105 10.31 20.36 -4.89
N ALA A 106 10.27 21.49 -5.61
CA ALA A 106 9.24 21.77 -6.61
C ALA A 106 9.27 20.72 -7.73
N VAL A 107 8.09 20.32 -8.21
CA VAL A 107 7.93 19.38 -9.33
C VAL A 107 7.37 20.11 -10.54
N ALA A 108 7.88 19.82 -11.73
CA ALA A 108 7.41 20.45 -12.96
C ALA A 108 5.88 20.28 -13.17
N ARG A 109 5.26 21.33 -13.70
CA ARG A 109 3.84 21.35 -14.12
C ARG A 109 3.67 20.68 -15.48
N ASP A 110 4.06 19.42 -15.57
CA ASP A 110 3.87 18.61 -16.76
C ASP A 110 2.65 17.67 -16.56
N PRO A 111 1.56 17.86 -17.32
CA PRO A 111 0.37 17.01 -17.23
C PRO A 111 0.60 15.59 -17.76
N GLY A 112 1.72 15.33 -18.44
CA GLY A 112 2.16 13.99 -18.84
C GLY A 112 2.75 13.17 -17.69
N LEU A 113 3.09 13.81 -16.55
CA LEU A 113 3.63 13.08 -15.40
C LEU A 113 2.55 12.26 -14.69
N ARG A 114 2.94 11.05 -14.30
CA ARG A 114 2.13 10.14 -13.50
C ARG A 114 2.81 9.89 -12.16
N ILE A 115 2.02 9.79 -11.10
CA ILE A 115 2.52 9.52 -9.75
C ILE A 115 2.15 8.09 -9.39
N LEU A 116 3.13 7.22 -9.19
CA LEU A 116 2.95 5.91 -8.56
C LEU A 116 3.04 6.09 -7.05
N VAL A 117 1.95 5.79 -6.34
CA VAL A 117 1.87 5.84 -4.88
C VAL A 117 1.86 4.42 -4.34
N SER A 118 2.73 4.13 -3.37
CA SER A 118 2.89 2.80 -2.79
C SER A 118 3.21 2.88 -1.30
N ALA A 119 2.70 1.93 -0.52
CA ALA A 119 3.16 1.66 0.83
C ALA A 119 4.19 0.52 0.82
N ASP A 120 5.11 0.50 1.78
CA ASP A 120 6.05 -0.59 2.01
C ASP A 120 5.53 -1.51 3.14
N PRO A 121 5.52 -2.85 2.95
CA PRO A 121 5.87 -3.57 1.72
C PRO A 121 4.86 -3.34 0.60
N ARG A 122 5.31 -3.42 -0.66
CA ARG A 122 4.47 -3.13 -1.85
C ARG A 122 3.42 -4.23 -2.10
N VAL A 123 2.26 -4.13 -1.45
CA VAL A 123 1.10 -5.02 -1.68
C VAL A 123 0.04 -4.43 -2.59
N ALA A 124 -0.22 -3.13 -2.49
CA ALA A 124 -1.16 -2.41 -3.35
C ALA A 124 -0.67 -0.99 -3.62
N ASN A 125 -0.80 -0.55 -4.88
CA ASN A 125 -0.38 0.76 -5.34
C ASN A 125 -1.47 1.40 -6.21
N VAL A 126 -1.47 2.72 -6.26
CA VAL A 126 -2.35 3.49 -7.15
C VAL A 126 -1.50 4.40 -8.04
N ILE A 127 -2.02 4.70 -9.22
CA ILE A 127 -1.40 5.64 -10.15
C ILE A 127 -2.36 6.81 -10.31
N ILE A 128 -1.89 8.02 -10.01
CA ILE A 128 -2.70 9.24 -10.06
C ILE A 128 -2.03 10.28 -10.97
N PRO A 129 -2.79 11.24 -11.53
CA PRO A 129 -2.21 12.31 -12.34
C PRO A 129 -1.39 13.30 -11.49
N ASN A 130 -0.44 13.97 -12.12
CA ASN A 130 0.26 15.11 -11.54
C ASN A 130 -0.67 16.36 -11.52
N PRO A 131 -0.81 17.08 -10.38
CA PRO A 131 -1.72 18.22 -10.24
C PRO A 131 -1.17 19.53 -10.80
#